data_AF-A0A352QNB9-F1
#
_entry.id   AF-A0A352QNB9-F1
#
_cell.length_a   1.000
_cell.length_b   1.000
_cell.length_c   1.000
_cell.angle_alpha   90.00
_cell.angle_beta   90.00
_cell.angle_gamma   90.00
#
_symmetry.space_group_name_H-M   'P 1'
#
loop_
_entity.id
_entity.type
_entity.pdbx_description
1 polymer ?
#
loop_
_entity_poly.entity_id
_entity_poly.type
_entity_poly.pdbx_seq_one_letter_code
_entity_poly.pdbx_strand_id
1 'polypeptide(L)' 'MRILLARHGETPWNAEGRYQGQIDIPLSPIGEAQAQALGARLAS' A
#
# COMPACT_ATOMS: atom_id res chain seq x y z
N MET A 1 -21.18 14.51 1.16
CA MET A 1 -20.66 13.13 1.07
C MET A 1 -19.15 13.20 0.91
N ARG A 2 -18.38 12.43 1.69
CA ARG A 2 -16.90 12.42 1.63
C ARG A 2 -16.45 11.02 1.21
N ILE A 3 -15.64 10.93 0.16
CA ILE A 3 -15.02 9.69 -0.31
C ILE A 3 -13.51 9.81 -0.12
N LEU A 4 -12.88 8.76 0.40
CA LEU A 4 -11.44 8.64 0.53
C LEU A 4 -10.95 7.52 -0.37
N LEU A 5 -9.88 7.77 -1.12
CA LEU A 5 -9.22 6.79 -1.97
C LEU A 5 -7.79 6.60 -1.48
N ALA A 6 -7.35 5.35 -1.42
CA ALA A 6 -5.99 4.99 -1.06
C ALA A 6 -5.47 3.93 -2.04
N ARG A 7 -4.21 4.07 -2.45
CA ARG A 7 -3.47 2.99 -3.10
C ARG A 7 -2.89 2.09 -2.02
N HIS A 8 -2.82 0.78 -2.28
CA HIS A 8 -2.11 -0.15 -1.40
C HIS A 8 -0.63 0.25 -1.26
N GLY A 9 0.02 -0.21 -0.18
CA GLY A 9 1.44 0.02 0.05
C GLY A 9 2.34 -0.73 -0.94
N GLU A 10 3.64 -0.45 -0.87
CA GLU A 10 4.67 -1.14 -1.64
C GLU A 10 4.60 -2.67 -1.48
N THR A 11 4.89 -3.39 -2.57
CA THR A 11 5.13 -4.84 -2.58
C THR A 11 6.54 -5.05 -3.15
N PRO A 12 7.22 -6.17 -2.85
CA PRO A 12 8.56 -6.42 -3.40
C PRO A 12 8.61 -6.31 -4.93
N TRP A 13 7.55 -6.73 -5.62
CA TRP A 13 7.48 -6.69 -7.08
C TRP A 13 7.34 -5.29 -7.64
N ASN A 14 6.54 -4.42 -7.02
CA ASN A 14 6.43 -3.05 -7.53
C ASN A 14 7.70 -2.23 -7.23
N ALA A 15 8.43 -2.56 -6.15
CA ALA A 15 9.75 -2.02 -5.87
C ALA A 15 10.78 -2.45 -6.94
N GLU A 16 10.68 -3.69 -7.43
CA GLU A 16 11.49 -4.23 -8.53
C GLU A 16 10.99 -3.84 -9.93
N GLY A 17 9.89 -3.08 -10.05
CA GLY A 17 9.29 -2.72 -11.34
C GLY A 17 8.64 -3.89 -12.09
N ARG A 18 8.32 -4.98 -11.40
CA ARG A 18 7.70 -6.19 -11.95
C ARG A 18 6.18 -6.06 -12.02
N TYR A 19 5.60 -6.58 -13.09
CA TYR A 19 4.15 -6.67 -13.24
C TYR A 19 3.58 -7.81 -12.37
N GLN A 20 2.66 -7.47 -11.46
CA GLN A 20 2.03 -8.41 -10.52
C GLN A 20 0.74 -9.05 -11.07
N GLY A 21 -0.02 -8.35 -11.92
CA GLY A 21 -1.32 -8.82 -12.39
C GLY A 21 -2.31 -9.05 -11.25
N GLN A 22 -2.92 -10.24 -11.21
CA GLN A 22 -3.89 -10.65 -10.19
C GLN A 22 -3.28 -11.52 -9.07
N ILE A 23 -1.95 -11.64 -9.02
CA ILE A 23 -1.27 -12.45 -8.00
C ILE A 23 -1.38 -11.73 -6.65
N ASP A 24 -1.68 -12.48 -5.60
CA ASP A 24 -1.70 -11.98 -4.23
C ASP A 24 -0.27 -11.95 -3.66
N ILE A 25 0.33 -10.76 -3.63
CA ILE A 25 1.68 -10.54 -3.09
C ILE A 25 1.54 -9.68 -1.84
N PRO A 26 2.09 -10.10 -0.69
CA PRO A 26 2.02 -9.31 0.52
C PRO A 26 2.77 -7.99 0.37
N LEU A 27 2.43 -7.04 1.24
CA LEU A 27 3.18 -5.80 1.36
C LEU A 27 4.63 -6.08 1.74
N SER A 28 5.54 -5.23 1.28
CA SER A 28 6.89 -5.19 1.83
C SER A 28 6.84 -4.57 3.24
N PRO A 29 7.91 -4.69 4.06
CA PRO A 29 8.00 -3.95 5.31
C PRO A 29 7.82 -2.43 5.14
N ILE A 30 8.25 -1.89 3.99
CA ILE A 30 8.02 -0.49 3.62
C ILE A 30 6.52 -0.26 3.34
N GLY A 31 5.86 -1.16 2.61
CA GLY A 31 4.43 -1.10 2.36
C GLY A 31 3.59 -1.15 3.63
N GLU A 32 3.97 -1.98 4.61
CA GLU A 32 3.31 -2.03 5.93
C GLU A 32 3.47 -0.69 6.68
N ALA A 33 4.69 -0.13 6.70
CA ALA A 33 4.93 1.18 7.31
C ALA A 33 4.13 2.30 6.63
N GLN A 34 3.99 2.27 5.30
CA GLN A 34 3.15 3.20 4.54
C GLN A 34 1.67 3.09 4.94
N ALA A 35 1.15 1.87 5.09
CA ALA A 35 -0.22 1.63 5.51
C ALA A 35 -0.48 2.16 6.94
N GLN A 36 0.45 1.92 7.86
CA GLN A 36 0.39 2.45 9.22
C GLN A 36 0.41 3.99 9.25
N ALA A 37 1.31 4.61 8.49
CA ALA A 37 1.42 6.07 8.40
C ALA A 37 0.14 6.71 7.82
N LEU A 38 -0.47 6.08 6.81
CA LEU A 38 -1.76 6.51 6.28
C LEU A 38 -2.86 6.42 7.34
N GLY A 39 -2.93 5.29 8.07
CA GLY A 39 -3.88 5.11 9.17
C GLY A 39 -3.76 6.20 10.22
N ALA A 40 -2.54 6.51 10.65
CA ALA A 40 -2.28 7.59 11.61
C ALA A 40 -2.73 8.96 11.08
N ARG A 41 -2.54 9.24 9.79
CA ARG A 41 -2.94 10.51 9.16
C ARG A 41 -4.45 10.66 8.97
N LEU A 42 -5.18 9.56 8.88
CA LEU A 42 -6.64 9.57 8.73
C LEU A 42 -7.39 9.54 10.07
N ALA A 43 -6.69 9.27 11.18
CA ALA A 43 -7.28 9.23 12.52
C ALA A 43 -7.58 10.62 13.12
N SER A 44 -7.26 11.70 12.41
CA SER A 44 -7.57 13.10 12.76
C SER A 44 -8.87 13.59 12.12
#